data_AF-A0A7C1NRF2-F1
#
_entry.id   AF-A0A7C1NRF2-F1
#
_cell.length_a   1.000
_cell.length_b   1.000
_cell.length_c   1.000
_cell.angle_alpha   90.00
_cell.angle_beta   90.00
_cell.angle_gamma   90.00
#
_symmetry.space_group_name_H-M   'P 1'
#
loop_
_entity.id
_entity.type
_entity.pdbx_description
1 polymer ?
#
loop_
_entity_poly.entity_id
_entity_poly.type
_entity_poly.pdbx_seq_one_letter_code
_entity_poly.pdbx_strand_id
1 'polypeptide(L)'
;AKGELIQVTFNNYDRAPFLLSDEDTVRFHHAYGLFHKYASDQRNWLKIPLRPGMTLIFDNWRNLHGRMAYTGKRVFYGCYHSRADYESKLRVLQAK
;
A
#
# COMPACT_ATOMS: atom_id res chain seq x y z
N ALA A 1 -14.14 13.22 -13.67
CA ALA A 1 -13.77 12.06 -12.84
C ALA A 1 -14.98 11.67 -12.01
N LYS A 2 -15.42 10.41 -12.02
CA LYS A 2 -16.68 9.97 -11.34
C LYS A 2 -16.55 9.81 -9.81
N GLY A 3 -15.52 10.39 -9.19
CA GLY A 3 -15.25 10.22 -7.75
C GLY A 3 -14.73 8.82 -7.36
N GLU A 4 -14.37 7.99 -8.33
CA GLU A 4 -13.85 6.64 -8.08
C GLU A 4 -12.40 6.67 -7.56
N LEU A 5 -12.12 5.91 -6.50
CA LEU A 5 -10.78 5.79 -5.93
C LEU A 5 -9.93 4.85 -6.78
N ILE A 6 -8.91 5.40 -7.44
CA ILE A 6 -8.01 4.65 -8.33
C ILE A 6 -6.76 4.13 -7.61
N GLN A 7 -6.18 4.94 -6.73
CA GLN A 7 -4.92 4.65 -6.06
C GLN A 7 -4.87 5.28 -4.67
N VAL A 8 -4.22 4.60 -3.74
CA VAL A 8 -3.83 5.08 -2.42
C VAL A 8 -2.30 5.24 -2.41
N THR A 9 -1.81 6.45 -2.15
CA THR A 9 -0.39 6.74 -1.95
C THR A 9 -0.13 7.13 -0.50
N PHE A 10 0.39 6.20 0.28
CA PHE A 10 0.59 6.40 1.71
C PHE A 10 1.86 5.69 2.18
N ASN A 11 2.95 6.46 2.27
CA ASN A 11 4.16 6.06 2.97
C ASN A 11 4.62 7.21 3.86
N ASN A 12 4.79 6.95 5.15
CA ASN A 12 5.24 7.94 6.12
C ASN A 12 6.73 8.29 5.95
N TYR A 13 7.55 7.31 5.56
CA TYR A 13 9.01 7.46 5.54
C TYR A 13 9.50 8.25 4.32
N ASP A 14 8.74 8.22 3.22
CA ASP A 14 9.10 8.92 1.98
C ASP A 14 8.39 10.26 1.81
N ARG A 15 7.68 10.75 2.85
CA ARG A 15 6.94 12.00 2.75
C ARG A 15 7.87 13.20 2.83
N ALA A 16 7.92 13.96 1.74
CA ALA A 16 8.49 15.30 1.71
C ALA A 16 7.52 16.34 2.32
N PRO A 17 8.04 17.50 2.77
CA PRO A 17 7.21 18.64 3.14
C PRO A 17 6.28 19.07 2.00
N PHE A 18 5.06 19.50 2.34
CA PHE A 18 4.12 20.08 1.38
C PHE A 18 4.17 21.60 1.42
N LEU A 19 3.95 22.23 0.27
CA LEU A 19 3.71 23.66 0.17
C LEU A 19 2.21 23.91 0.25
N LEU A 20 1.69 24.03 1.47
CA LEU A 20 0.27 24.30 1.77
C LEU A 20 0.15 25.60 2.57
N SER A 21 -1.04 26.19 2.58
CA SER A 21 -1.38 27.24 3.54
C SER A 21 -1.36 26.68 4.97
N ASP A 22 -1.26 27.54 5.99
CA ASP A 22 -1.30 27.10 7.39
C ASP A 22 -2.60 26.36 7.72
N GLU A 23 -3.74 26.88 7.24
CA GLU A 23 -5.04 26.26 7.44
C GLU A 23 -5.12 24.87 6.78
N ASP A 24 -4.68 24.75 5.52
CA ASP A 24 -4.71 23.47 4.82
C ASP A 24 -3.71 22.48 5.39
N THR A 25 -2.58 22.95 5.92
CA THR A 25 -1.62 22.11 6.64
C THR A 25 -2.29 21.46 7.85
N VAL A 26 -2.99 22.25 8.68
CA VAL A 26 -3.72 21.72 9.85
C VAL A 26 -4.78 20.70 9.43
N ARG A 27 -5.59 21.04 8.41
CA ARG A 27 -6.65 20.15 7.91
C ARG A 27 -6.09 18.86 7.32
N PHE A 28 -5.01 18.97 6.55
CA PHE A 28 -4.31 17.82 5.99
C PHE A 28 -3.79 16.90 7.08
N HIS A 29 -3.07 17.42 8.07
CA HIS A 29 -2.50 16.59 9.14
C HIS A 29 -3.58 15.92 10.00
N HIS A 30 -4.72 16.59 10.23
CA HIS A 30 -5.86 15.98 10.89
C HIS A 30 -6.44 14.79 10.08
N ALA A 31 -6.74 14.99 8.79
CA ALA A 31 -7.25 13.93 7.91
C ALA A 31 -6.24 12.79 7.75
N TYR A 32 -4.97 13.15 7.59
CA TYR A 32 -3.85 12.21 7.47
C TYR A 32 -3.70 11.34 8.72
N GLY A 33 -3.78 11.95 9.91
CA GLY A 33 -3.74 11.24 11.19
C GLY A 33 -4.90 10.28 11.37
N LEU A 34 -6.12 10.67 10.96
CA LEU A 34 -7.28 9.79 10.97
C LEU A 34 -7.07 8.57 10.07
N PHE A 35 -6.60 8.77 8.83
CA PHE A 35 -6.31 7.65 7.93
C PHE A 35 -5.20 6.76 8.50
N HIS A 36 -4.13 7.34 9.05
CA HIS A 36 -3.06 6.59 9.71
C HIS A 36 -3.58 5.72 10.87
N LYS A 37 -4.50 6.26 11.68
CA LYS A 37 -5.14 5.54 12.79
C LYS A 37 -5.88 4.30 12.28
N TYR A 38 -6.70 4.43 11.24
CA TYR A 38 -7.43 3.29 10.66
C TYR A 38 -6.52 2.30 9.96
N ALA A 39 -5.52 2.79 9.22
CA ALA A 39 -4.52 1.96 8.57
C ALA A 39 -3.66 1.17 9.58
N SER A 40 -3.45 1.72 10.78
CA SER A 40 -2.67 1.08 11.84
C SER A 40 -3.49 0.19 12.77
N ASP A 41 -4.82 0.20 12.65
CA ASP A 41 -5.69 -0.63 13.46
C ASP A 41 -5.63 -2.09 13.00
N GLN A 42 -5.10 -2.96 13.86
CA GLN A 42 -4.88 -4.37 13.54
C GLN A 42 -6.17 -5.14 13.21
N ARG A 43 -7.35 -4.62 13.56
CA ARG A 43 -8.64 -5.21 13.18
C ARG A 43 -8.88 -5.15 11.67
N ASN A 44 -8.20 -4.22 10.98
CA ASN A 44 -8.27 -4.05 9.53
C ASN A 44 -7.18 -4.83 8.78
N TRP A 45 -6.37 -5.64 9.49
CA TRP A 45 -5.21 -6.30 8.91
C TRP A 45 -5.46 -7.76 8.60
N LEU A 46 -5.05 -8.20 7.40
CA LEU A 46 -4.82 -9.60 7.10
C LEU A 46 -3.36 -9.95 7.39
N LYS A 47 -3.14 -10.86 8.36
CA LYS A 47 -1.79 -11.27 8.78
C LYS A 47 -1.41 -12.59 8.11
N ILE A 48 -0.42 -12.55 7.22
CA ILE A 48 0.05 -13.73 6.49
C ILE A 48 1.52 -14.02 6.88
N PRO A 49 1.79 -15.13 7.59
CA PRO A 49 3.17 -15.53 7.90
C PRO A 49 3.82 -16.17 6.67
N LEU A 50 4.76 -15.45 6.04
CA LEU A 50 5.52 -15.98 4.90
C LEU A 50 6.60 -16.97 5.35
N ARG A 51 6.57 -18.15 4.74
CA ARG A 51 7.58 -19.21 4.90
C ARG A 51 8.51 -19.25 3.68
N PRO A 52 9.72 -19.83 3.79
CA PRO A 52 10.59 -20.04 2.63
C PRO A 52 9.84 -20.74 1.49
N GLY A 53 10.00 -20.24 0.26
CA GLY A 53 9.30 -20.73 -0.93
C GLY A 53 7.93 -20.08 -1.19
N MET A 54 7.39 -19.30 -0.25
CA MET A 54 6.14 -18.57 -0.47
C MET A 54 6.38 -17.22 -1.16
N THR A 55 5.46 -16.86 -2.06
CA THR A 55 5.40 -15.53 -2.69
C THR A 55 4.06 -14.90 -2.38
N LEU A 56 4.06 -13.62 -2.04
CA LEU A 56 2.86 -12.80 -1.89
C LEU A 56 2.84 -11.75 -3.00
N ILE A 57 1.75 -11.74 -3.76
CA ILE A 57 1.49 -10.73 -4.79
C ILE A 57 0.22 -9.99 -4.39
N PHE A 58 0.24 -8.67 -4.45
CA PHE A 58 -0.90 -7.82 -4.12
C PHE A 58 -0.86 -6.53 -4.95
N ASP A 59 -2.01 -5.88 -5.07
CA ASP A 59 -2.12 -4.58 -5.73
C ASP A 59 -1.60 -3.46 -4.80
N ASN A 60 -0.43 -2.91 -5.12
CA ASN A 60 0.22 -1.83 -4.38
C ASN A 60 -0.50 -0.46 -4.54
N TRP A 61 -1.42 -0.31 -5.49
CA TRP A 61 -2.25 0.89 -5.59
C TRP A 61 -3.44 0.87 -4.63
N ARG A 62 -3.77 -0.32 -4.09
CA ARG A 62 -4.93 -0.50 -3.22
C ARG A 62 -4.55 -0.89 -1.80
N ASN A 63 -3.63 -1.83 -1.66
CA ASN A 63 -3.28 -2.42 -0.38
C ASN A 63 -2.05 -1.77 0.22
N LEU A 64 -2.18 -1.32 1.46
CA LEU A 64 -1.03 -1.02 2.31
C LEU A 64 -0.46 -2.33 2.84
N HIS A 65 0.85 -2.37 3.06
CA HIS A 65 1.51 -3.53 3.61
C HIS A 65 2.53 -3.10 4.65
N GLY A 66 2.79 -4.00 5.60
CA GLY A 66 3.71 -3.80 6.69
C GLY A 66 4.14 -5.14 7.28
N ARG A 67 4.84 -5.09 8.40
CA ARG A 67 5.25 -6.29 9.12
C ARG A 67 5.14 -6.09 10.62
N MET A 68 4.83 -7.17 11.33
CA MET A 68 5.00 -7.22 12.78
C MET A 68 6.49 -7.17 13.13
N ALA A 69 6.80 -6.69 14.33
CA ALA A 69 8.14 -6.80 14.89
C ALA A 69 8.56 -8.27 15.01
N TYR A 70 9.83 -8.56 14.78
CA TYR A 70 10.42 -9.90 14.94
C TYR A 70 11.89 -9.79 15.33
N THR A 71 12.45 -10.88 15.85
CA THR A 71 13.88 -11.05 16.13
C THR A 71 14.47 -12.14 15.25
N GLY A 72 15.80 -12.14 15.06
CA GLY A 72 16.50 -13.11 14.22
C GLY A 72 16.73 -12.67 12.77
N LYS A 73 17.26 -13.59 11.95
CA LYS A 73 17.62 -13.32 10.55
C LYS A 73 16.46 -13.63 9.61
N ARG A 74 16.15 -12.69 8.72
CA ARG A 74 15.18 -12.85 7.63
C ARG A 74 15.80 -12.35 6.32
N VAL A 75 15.67 -13.14 5.26
CA VAL A 75 16.02 -12.75 3.89
C VAL A 75 14.77 -12.88 3.04
N PHE A 76 14.48 -11.87 2.23
CA PHE A 76 13.39 -11.90 1.26
C PHE A 76 13.81 -11.11 0.02
N TYR A 77 13.20 -11.44 -1.11
CA TYR A 77 13.35 -10.70 -2.36
C TYR A 77 12.04 -10.02 -2.68
N GLY A 78 12.12 -8.81 -3.23
CA GLY A 78 10.97 -8.04 -3.69
C GLY A 78 11.19 -7.61 -5.13
N CYS A 79 10.11 -7.56 -5.91
CA CYS A 79 10.08 -7.00 -7.24
C CYS A 79 8.72 -6.33 -7.49
N TYR A 80 8.64 -5.55 -8.57
CA TYR A 80 7.41 -4.92 -9.00
C TYR A 80 7.09 -5.34 -10.43
N HIS A 81 5.80 -5.47 -10.73
CA HIS A 81 5.29 -5.55 -12.09
C HIS A 81 4.50 -4.27 -12.39
N SER A 82 4.58 -3.80 -13.62
CA SER A 82 3.69 -2.74 -14.08
C SER A 82 2.24 -3.24 -14.05
N ARG A 83 1.32 -2.38 -13.60
CA ARG A 83 -0.12 -2.66 -13.66
C ARG A 83 -0.58 -2.85 -15.11
N ALA A 84 -0.02 -2.09 -16.05
CA ALA A 84 -0.36 -2.20 -17.47
C ALA A 84 0.01 -3.58 -18.04
N ASP A 85 1.18 -4.11 -17.65
CA ASP A 85 1.63 -5.43 -18.10
C ASP A 85 0.77 -6.55 -17.52
N TYR A 86 0.43 -6.44 -16.23
CA TYR A 86 -0.50 -7.36 -15.57
C TYR A 86 -1.86 -7.38 -16.27
N GLU A 87 -2.46 -6.21 -16.49
CA GLU A 87 -3.78 -6.08 -17.15
C GLU A 87 -3.74 -6.56 -18.60
N SER A 88 -2.66 -6.28 -19.33
CA SER A 88 -2.44 -6.77 -20.70
C SER A 88 -2.45 -8.31 -20.73
N LYS A 89 -1.68 -8.94 -19.85
CA LYS A 89 -1.63 -10.41 -19.77
C LYS A 89 -2.97 -11.00 -19.34
N LEU A 90 -3.66 -10.38 -18.40
CA LEU A 90 -4.96 -10.82 -17.93
C LEU A 90 -6.00 -10.85 -19.06
N ARG A 91 -6.09 -9.79 -19.87
CA ARG A 91 -7.00 -9.73 -21.03
C ARG A 91 -6.75 -10.87 -22.01
N VAL A 92 -5.49 -11.18 -22.29
CA VAL A 92 -5.11 -12.28 -23.20
C VAL A 92 -5.51 -13.65 -22.63
N LEU A 93 -5.37 -13.84 -21.31
CA LEU A 93 -5.74 -15.10 -20.65
C LEU A 93 -7.26 -15.30 -20.54
N GLN A 94 -8.04 -14.23 -20.41
CA GLN A 94 -9.50 -14.27 -20.31
C GLN A 94 -10.21 -14.40 -21.66
N ALA A 95 -9.56 -14.02 -22.76
CA ALA A 95 -10.11 -14.16 -24.11
C ALA A 95 -10.03 -15.61 -24.65
N LYS A 96 -9.40 -16.52 -23.90
CA LYS A 96 -9.34 -17.96 -24.18
C LYS A 96 -10.31 -18.70 -23.27
#